data_AF-A0A2A5NX55-F1
#
_entry.id   AF-A0A2A5NX55-F1
#
_cell.length_a   1.000
_cell.length_b   1.000
_cell.length_c   1.000
_cell.angle_alpha   90.00
_cell.angle_beta   90.00
_cell.angle_gamma   90.00
#
_symmetry.space_group_name_H-M   'P 1'
#
loop_
_entity.id
_entity.type
_entity.pdbx_description
1 polymer ?
#
loop_
_entity_poly.entity_id
_entity_poly.type
_entity_poly.pdbx_seq_one_letter_code
_entity_poly.pdbx_strand_id
1 'polypeptide(L)'
;MPICNEEYRRQGYYIHYGDEGIEVKASKQKGGWQGHNPEGGWFMIFRYEVDRETMPMEERRPTQIVEVLIAKLTKDDWSFSGRKGKSRRTITASIRASGVKKLRDNWVYRL
;
A
#
# COMPACT_ATOMS: atom_id res chain seq x y z
N MET A 1 -12.29 18.09 -10.67
CA MET A 1 -13.57 18.75 -11.01
C MET A 1 -13.53 20.19 -10.54
N PRO A 2 -14.22 21.14 -11.20
CA PRO A 2 -14.18 22.53 -10.78
C PRO A 2 -14.82 22.63 -9.39
N ILE A 3 -13.98 22.89 -8.40
CA ILE A 3 -14.30 22.98 -6.96
C ILE A 3 -15.36 24.05 -6.62
N CYS A 4 -15.75 24.87 -7.60
CA CYS A 4 -16.72 25.96 -7.44
C CYS A 4 -18.10 25.68 -8.05
N ASN A 5 -18.42 24.46 -8.49
CA ASN A 5 -19.75 24.16 -9.02
C ASN A 5 -20.69 23.64 -7.90
N GLU A 6 -21.70 24.44 -7.56
CA GLU A 6 -22.69 24.17 -6.51
C GLU A 6 -23.58 22.95 -6.77
N GLU A 7 -23.79 22.59 -8.03
CA GLU A 7 -24.59 21.43 -8.43
C GLU A 7 -23.98 20.12 -7.91
N TYR A 8 -22.65 19.98 -7.99
CA TYR A 8 -21.94 18.80 -7.47
C TYR A 8 -21.91 18.75 -5.94
N ARG A 9 -21.88 19.92 -5.27
CA ARG A 9 -21.88 20.01 -3.81
C ARG A 9 -23.20 19.52 -3.22
N ARG A 10 -24.31 19.83 -3.89
CA ARG A 10 -25.67 19.39 -3.50
C ARG A 10 -25.91 17.89 -3.68
N GLN A 11 -25.22 17.26 -4.63
CA GLN A 11 -25.32 15.82 -4.89
C GLN A 11 -24.45 14.96 -3.95
N GLY A 12 -23.72 15.58 -3.02
CA GLY A 12 -22.97 14.88 -1.97
C GLY A 12 -21.69 14.19 -2.46
N TYR A 13 -21.06 14.69 -3.53
CA TYR A 13 -19.79 14.15 -4.00
C TYR A 13 -18.64 14.55 -3.07
N TYR A 14 -18.12 13.56 -2.34
CA TYR A 14 -16.88 13.67 -1.57
C TYR A 14 -15.67 13.48 -2.51
N ILE A 15 -14.58 14.18 -2.25
CA ILE A 15 -13.30 13.92 -2.92
C ILE A 15 -12.78 12.58 -2.39
N HIS A 16 -12.91 11.52 -3.19
CA HIS A 16 -12.48 10.16 -2.82
C HIS A 16 -10.98 9.93 -2.97
N TYR A 17 -10.25 10.79 -3.68
CA TYR A 17 -8.80 10.73 -3.86
C TYR A 17 -8.24 12.12 -4.19
N GLY A 18 -7.03 12.42 -3.69
CA GLY A 18 -6.26 13.61 -4.04
C GLY A 18 -5.04 13.23 -4.87
N ASP A 19 -4.52 14.19 -5.65
CA ASP A 19 -3.29 13.99 -6.45
C ASP A 19 -2.02 14.01 -5.57
N GLU A 20 -2.15 14.46 -4.33
CA GLU A 20 -1.09 14.52 -3.33
C GLU A 20 -1.47 13.69 -2.10
N GLY A 21 -0.46 13.03 -1.50
CA GLY A 21 -0.64 12.21 -0.32
C GLY A 21 0.37 11.07 -0.24
N ILE A 22 0.28 10.32 0.86
CA ILE A 22 1.04 9.10 1.11
C ILE A 22 0.06 7.98 1.40
N GLU A 23 0.12 6.90 0.62
CA GLU A 23 -0.57 5.67 0.96
C GLU A 23 0.26 4.87 1.98
N VAL A 24 -0.33 4.59 3.13
CA VAL A 24 0.35 3.88 4.23
C VAL A 24 -0.18 2.45 4.33
N LYS A 25 0.71 1.47 4.42
CA LYS A 25 0.37 0.06 4.62
C LYS A 25 1.22 -0.56 5.73
N ALA A 26 0.65 -1.55 6.40
CA ALA A 26 1.37 -2.42 7.32
C ALA A 26 1.38 -3.86 6.79
N SER A 27 2.51 -4.57 6.87
CA SER A 27 2.61 -5.92 6.32
C SER A 27 3.60 -6.84 7.05
N LYS A 28 3.19 -8.11 7.22
CA LYS A 28 4.08 -9.22 7.59
C LYS A 28 4.88 -9.78 6.41
N GLN A 29 4.46 -9.46 5.18
CA GLN A 29 5.08 -9.98 3.97
C GLN A 29 6.30 -9.14 3.61
N LYS A 30 7.36 -9.79 3.13
CA LYS A 30 8.60 -9.13 2.66
C LYS A 30 8.43 -8.40 1.32
N GLY A 31 7.26 -8.46 0.68
CA GLY A 31 7.00 -7.83 -0.62
C GLY A 31 5.64 -8.25 -1.17
N GLY A 32 5.40 -7.94 -2.45
CA GLY A 32 4.13 -8.27 -3.11
C GLY A 32 2.94 -7.48 -2.55
N TRP A 33 3.20 -6.32 -1.94
CA TRP A 33 2.16 -5.47 -1.37
C TRP A 33 1.20 -4.99 -2.46
N GLN A 34 -0.09 -4.95 -2.13
CA GLN A 34 -1.15 -4.74 -3.12
C GLN A 34 -1.85 -3.40 -2.93
N GLY A 35 -2.18 -2.77 -4.05
CA GLY A 35 -3.06 -1.61 -4.17
C GLY A 35 -4.28 -1.98 -5.02
N HIS A 36 -5.27 -1.11 -5.04
CA HIS A 36 -6.46 -1.31 -5.87
C HIS A 36 -6.18 -1.08 -7.35
N ASN A 37 -5.29 -0.14 -7.68
CA ASN A 37 -4.89 0.18 -9.05
C ASN A 37 -3.38 0.43 -9.14
N PRO A 38 -2.75 0.30 -10.33
CA PRO A 38 -1.42 0.81 -10.57
C PRO A 38 -1.48 2.35 -10.53
N GLU A 39 -0.86 2.94 -9.52
CA GLU A 39 -0.85 4.38 -9.35
C GLU A 39 0.56 4.92 -9.08
N GLY A 40 0.76 6.16 -9.52
CA GLY A 40 1.96 6.91 -9.16
C GLY A 40 1.68 7.69 -7.90
N GLY A 41 2.52 7.55 -6.88
CA GLY A 41 2.26 8.17 -5.58
C GLY A 41 3.30 7.79 -4.54
N TRP A 42 3.26 8.43 -3.38
CA TRP A 42 4.09 8.05 -2.25
C TRP A 42 3.50 6.86 -1.53
N PHE A 43 4.33 5.86 -1.25
CA PHE A 43 3.95 4.68 -0.47
C PHE A 43 4.85 4.56 0.73
N MET A 44 4.25 4.37 1.91
CA MET A 44 4.95 4.05 3.15
C MET A 44 4.54 2.66 3.63
N ILE A 45 5.52 1.78 3.84
CA ILE A 45 5.30 0.41 4.29
C ILE A 45 5.92 0.19 5.67
N PHE A 46 5.08 -0.14 6.64
CA PHE A 46 5.47 -0.63 7.96
C PHE A 46 5.54 -2.15 7.93
N ARG A 47 6.74 -2.70 7.85
CA ARG A 47 7.00 -4.13 8.00
C ARG A 47 7.00 -4.48 9.48
N TYR A 48 6.23 -5.49 9.85
CA TYR A 48 6.21 -6.00 11.21
C TYR A 48 6.34 -7.52 11.27
N GLU A 49 6.82 -8.02 12.40
CA GLU A 49 6.91 -9.43 12.73
C GLU A 49 6.16 -9.69 14.04
N VAL A 50 5.52 -10.86 14.11
CA VAL A 50 4.74 -11.30 15.27
C VAL A 50 5.21 -12.70 15.62
N ASP A 51 5.60 -12.91 16.86
CA ASP A 51 5.87 -14.25 17.38
C ASP A 51 4.56 -15.04 17.51
N ARG A 52 4.49 -16.17 16.80
CA ARG A 52 3.31 -17.04 16.74
C ARG A 52 3.59 -18.46 17.24
N GLU A 53 4.86 -18.77 17.46
CA GLU A 53 5.34 -20.13 17.70
C GLU A 53 5.64 -20.33 19.19
N THR A 54 6.14 -19.31 19.89
CA THR A 54 6.55 -19.44 21.29
C THR A 54 5.36 -19.80 22.18
N MET A 55 5.60 -20.78 23.05
CA MET A 55 4.69 -21.27 24.08
C MET A 55 5.47 -21.41 25.40
N PRO A 56 4.89 -21.02 26.55
CA PRO A 56 3.51 -20.54 26.71
C PRO A 56 3.32 -19.12 26.09
N MET A 57 2.07 -18.71 25.86
CA MET A 57 1.76 -17.50 25.07
C MET A 57 2.35 -16.22 25.70
N GLU A 58 2.52 -16.23 27.01
CA GLU A 58 3.06 -15.15 27.85
C GLU A 58 4.56 -14.91 27.58
N GLU A 59 5.26 -15.90 27.03
CA GLU A 59 6.69 -15.80 26.68
C GLU A 59 6.92 -15.31 25.24
N ARG A 60 5.85 -15.07 24.47
CA ARG A 60 5.98 -14.58 23.09
C ARG A 60 6.67 -13.23 23.06
N ARG A 61 7.61 -13.08 22.12
CA ARG A 61 8.23 -11.78 21.88
C ARG A 61 7.17 -10.75 21.44
N PRO A 62 7.30 -9.48 21.85
CA PRO A 62 6.43 -8.41 21.38
C PRO A 62 6.41 -8.31 19.86
N THR A 63 5.33 -7.74 19.29
CA THR A 63 5.31 -7.40 17.86
C THR A 63 6.36 -6.34 17.58
N GLN A 64 7.23 -6.58 16.60
CA GLN A 64 8.32 -5.67 16.25
C GLN A 64 8.08 -5.07 14.87
N ILE A 65 8.23 -3.75 14.76
CA ILE A 65 8.45 -3.11 13.46
C ILE A 65 9.89 -3.44 13.05
N VAL A 66 10.07 -4.03 11.88
CA VAL A 66 11.39 -4.48 11.39
C VAL A 66 11.89 -3.65 10.21
N GLU A 67 10.99 -3.04 9.43
CA GLU A 67 11.35 -2.04 8.41
C GLU A 67 10.26 -0.96 8.34
N VAL A 68 10.66 0.30 8.12
CA VAL A 68 9.78 1.38 7.65
C VAL A 68 10.37 1.89 6.35
N LEU A 69 9.64 1.70 5.27
CA LEU A 69 10.09 2.01 3.91
C LEU A 69 9.23 3.12 3.33
N ILE A 70 9.82 4.08 2.62
CA ILE A 70 9.04 5.10 1.91
C ILE A 70 9.64 5.39 0.54
N ALA A 71 8.82 5.39 -0.50
CA ALA A 71 9.26 5.79 -1.83
C ALA A 71 8.09 6.28 -2.68
N LYS A 72 8.39 7.16 -3.63
CA LYS A 72 7.46 7.51 -4.70
C LYS A 72 7.51 6.43 -5.78
N LEU A 73 6.43 5.68 -5.93
CA LEU A 73 6.27 4.67 -6.96
C LEU A 73 5.68 5.29 -8.23
N THR A 74 5.98 4.68 -9.38
CA THR A 74 5.34 5.00 -10.66
C THR A 74 4.51 3.81 -11.12
N LYS A 75 3.67 3.99 -12.16
CA LYS A 75 2.84 2.90 -12.71
C LYS A 75 3.68 1.68 -13.16
N ASP A 76 4.94 1.88 -13.55
CA ASP A 76 5.85 0.82 -13.98
C ASP A 76 6.31 -0.10 -12.85
N ASP A 77 6.20 0.37 -11.61
CA ASP A 77 6.54 -0.41 -10.41
C ASP A 77 5.47 -1.43 -10.01
N TRP A 78 4.40 -1.56 -10.81
CA TRP A 78 3.26 -2.42 -10.53
C TRP A 78 3.11 -3.55 -11.55
N SER A 79 2.63 -4.70 -11.07
CA SER A 79 2.01 -5.73 -11.89
C SER A 79 0.51 -5.57 -11.79
N PHE A 80 -0.16 -5.57 -12.94
CA PHE A 80 -1.61 -5.48 -13.00
C PHE A 80 -2.20 -6.84 -13.37
N SER A 81 -3.03 -7.39 -12.48
CA SER A 81 -3.88 -8.53 -12.81
C SER A 81 -5.29 -8.02 -13.14
N GLY A 82 -5.46 -7.61 -14.40
CA GLY A 82 -6.74 -7.11 -14.90
C GLY A 82 -7.86 -8.15 -14.92
N ARG A 83 -9.08 -7.70 -15.19
CA ARG A 83 -10.24 -8.58 -15.42
C ARG A 83 -10.07 -9.36 -16.72
N LYS A 84 -10.41 -10.65 -16.72
CA LYS A 84 -10.74 -11.41 -17.93
C LYS A 84 -12.24 -11.72 -17.92
N GLY A 85 -12.94 -11.45 -19.04
CA GLY A 85 -14.35 -11.80 -19.23
C GLY A 85 -15.33 -11.16 -18.23
N LYS A 86 -16.36 -11.90 -17.81
CA LYS A 86 -17.48 -11.42 -16.96
C LYS A 86 -17.17 -11.38 -15.44
N SER A 87 -15.90 -11.35 -15.04
CA SER A 87 -15.51 -11.49 -13.63
C SER A 87 -15.92 -10.28 -12.76
N ARG A 88 -16.54 -10.55 -11.60
CA ARG A 88 -16.91 -9.55 -10.57
C ARG A 88 -15.78 -9.21 -9.58
N ARG A 89 -14.57 -9.76 -9.75
CA ARG A 89 -13.47 -9.55 -8.79
C ARG A 89 -13.02 -8.08 -8.74
N THR A 90 -12.65 -7.64 -7.55
CA THR A 90 -11.93 -6.39 -7.31
C THR A 90 -10.57 -6.49 -7.99
N ILE A 91 -10.26 -5.49 -8.81
CA ILE A 91 -8.96 -5.38 -9.48
C ILE A 91 -7.89 -5.15 -8.40
N THR A 92 -6.74 -5.79 -8.57
CA THR A 92 -5.60 -5.62 -7.68
C THR A 92 -4.35 -5.38 -8.50
N ALA A 93 -3.54 -4.43 -8.07
CA ALA A 93 -2.18 -4.26 -8.55
C ALA A 93 -1.21 -4.69 -7.45
N SER A 94 -0.15 -5.39 -7.79
CA SER A 94 0.90 -5.76 -6.82
C SER A 94 2.18 -5.01 -7.14
N ILE A 95 2.88 -4.51 -6.13
CA ILE A 95 4.18 -3.89 -6.31
C ILE A 95 5.18 -4.96 -6.78
N ARG A 96 5.83 -4.70 -7.92
CA ARG A 96 6.85 -5.57 -8.52
C ARG A 96 8.20 -5.41 -7.83
N ALA A 97 9.16 -6.24 -8.22
CA ALA A 97 10.52 -6.20 -7.69
C ALA A 97 11.19 -4.81 -7.81
N SER A 98 10.92 -4.05 -8.88
CA SER A 98 11.45 -2.68 -9.05
C SER A 98 10.93 -1.74 -7.96
N GLY A 99 9.63 -1.76 -7.67
CA GLY A 99 9.03 -0.94 -6.62
C GLY A 99 9.48 -1.37 -5.23
N VAL A 100 9.59 -2.67 -4.99
CA VAL A 100 10.14 -3.19 -3.72
C VAL A 100 11.60 -2.75 -3.55
N LYS A 101 12.42 -2.83 -4.60
CA LYS A 101 13.80 -2.34 -4.57
C LYS A 101 13.84 -0.85 -4.24
N LYS A 102 13.04 -0.03 -4.93
CA LYS A 102 12.96 1.41 -4.70
C LYS A 102 12.58 1.73 -3.25
N LEU A 103 11.60 1.03 -2.69
CA LEU A 103 11.22 1.16 -1.27
C LEU A 103 12.36 0.79 -0.33
N ARG A 104 13.08 -0.30 -0.61
CA ARG A 104 14.19 -0.76 0.23
C ARG A 104 15.46 0.09 0.15
N ASP A 105 15.67 0.77 -0.97
CA ASP A 105 16.75 1.75 -1.15
C ASP A 105 16.46 3.06 -0.38
N ASN A 106 15.20 3.29 0.02
CA ASN A 106 14.73 4.49 0.72
C ASN A 106 14.09 4.13 2.08
N TRP A 107 14.82 3.38 2.90
CA TRP A 107 14.36 3.01 4.24
C TRP A 107 14.48 4.20 5.21
N VAL A 108 13.48 4.36 6.07
CA VAL A 108 13.49 5.30 7.21
C VAL A 108 13.99 4.58 8.46
N TYR A 109 13.62 3.31 8.61
CA TYR A 109 14.04 2.46 9.70
C TYR A 109 14.24 1.02 9.19
N ARG A 110 15.28 0.35 9.71
CA ARG A 110 15.53 -1.08 9.50
C ARG A 110 16.25 -1.62 10.73
N LEU A 111 15.71 -2.70 11.32
CA LEU A 111 16.33 -3.42 12.44
C LEU A 111 17.40 -4.38 11.93
#